data_AF-A0A0S2TEP5-F1
#
_entry.id   AF-A0A0S2TEP5-F1
#
_cell.length_a   1.000
_cell.length_b   1.000
_cell.length_c   1.000
_cell.angle_alpha   90.00
_cell.angle_beta   90.00
_cell.angle_gamma   90.00
#
_symmetry.space_group_name_H-M   'P 1'
#
loop_
_entity.id
_entity.type
_entity.pdbx_description
1 polymer ?
#
loop_
_entity_poly.entity_id
_entity_poly.type
_entity_poly.pdbx_seq_one_letter_code
_entity_poly.pdbx_strand_id
1 'polypeptide(L)'
;MSAPEWLDEALSSELPLLRDRGEGQHLEFMVRYPENGHELSREIAAFASSNAGTILIGVGDDGTLAGLEDVGSPEGRDRLCRRIEGVCSGNVRPAITPVVKFAMEAESVVLAIEVPRGSQPIYYSKNTPYVRHLSQSRPAEPHEVIERVGEWLKSNPLASAEEDPSSRFLSSLAATLIDVLIYGSEFEKRNVNPWLDLSRTQLGSAGEELRRLATDDTAIEKRLDDRLRSIADKLDAAAAHRLTLGKESWSTLLGYVTDAVREAAEIKKEHIDTVPLSDESRRDIADMISRSSRELADLDNRAEAMAEDGRVEDLQEAASSIGRSLLLVGHYRLDEPGGQFTGELRSVGHDLHLLETDRLYSDGGQSMRRIVERVHDLNRHLQTLLSASQL
;
A
#
# COMPACT_ATOMS: atom_id res chain seq x y z
N MET A 1 -6.67 16.56 55.11
CA MET A 1 -7.61 15.75 54.31
C MET A 1 -6.79 15.04 53.27
N SER A 2 -6.97 13.73 53.07
CA SER A 2 -6.29 13.02 51.98
C SER A 2 -6.73 13.64 50.65
N ALA A 3 -5.79 13.89 49.74
CA ALA A 3 -6.14 14.37 48.41
C ALA A 3 -7.06 13.33 47.72
N PRO A 4 -8.07 13.77 46.96
CA PRO A 4 -8.88 12.87 46.13
C PRO A 4 -8.02 11.94 45.26
N GLU A 5 -8.38 10.66 45.16
CA GLU A 5 -7.60 9.62 44.44
C GLU A 5 -7.36 9.91 42.95
N TRP A 6 -8.10 10.84 42.37
CA TRP A 6 -7.98 11.21 40.96
C TRP A 6 -6.99 12.35 40.68
N LEU A 7 -6.47 12.98 41.74
CA LEU A 7 -5.40 13.96 41.62
C LEU A 7 -4.05 13.24 41.60
N ASP A 8 -3.15 13.72 40.76
CA ASP A 8 -1.77 13.27 40.74
C ASP A 8 -1.00 13.96 41.88
N GLU A 9 -0.61 13.17 42.88
CA GLU A 9 0.05 13.67 44.10
C GLU A 9 1.45 14.25 43.81
N ALA A 10 2.18 13.64 42.88
CA ALA A 10 3.52 14.09 42.50
C ALA A 10 3.43 15.44 41.77
N LEU A 11 2.55 15.54 40.76
CA LEU A 11 2.33 16.78 40.04
C LEU A 11 1.77 17.89 40.94
N SER A 12 0.87 17.56 41.87
CA SER A 12 0.34 18.53 42.84
C SER A 12 1.44 19.11 43.75
N SER A 13 2.44 18.30 44.09
CA SER A 13 3.60 18.73 44.88
C SER A 13 4.57 19.58 44.07
N GLU A 14 4.68 19.33 42.76
CA GLU A 14 5.58 20.06 41.84
C GLU A 14 4.96 21.34 41.26
N LEU A 15 3.63 21.48 41.30
CA LEU A 15 2.89 22.57 40.69
C LEU A 15 3.39 23.98 41.07
N PRO A 16 3.71 24.29 42.35
CA PRO A 16 4.25 25.61 42.72
C PRO A 16 5.57 25.92 42.01
N LEU A 17 6.46 24.92 41.91
CA LEU A 17 7.77 25.09 41.25
C LEU A 17 7.62 25.28 39.74
N LEU A 18 6.68 24.57 39.11
CA LEU A 18 6.38 24.74 37.69
C LEU A 18 5.83 26.14 37.39
N ARG A 19 4.94 26.64 38.26
CA ARG A 19 4.38 28.01 38.16
C ARG A 19 5.45 29.08 38.31
N ASP A 20 6.30 28.96 39.34
CA ASP A 20 7.39 29.91 39.60
C ASP A 20 8.46 29.92 38.49
N ARG A 21 8.63 28.78 37.79
CA ARG A 21 9.54 28.68 36.64
C ARG A 21 9.07 29.51 35.44
N GLY A 22 7.76 29.73 35.31
CA GLY A 22 7.15 30.42 34.17
C GLY A 22 7.18 29.60 32.88
N GLU A 23 6.53 30.16 31.85
CA GLU A 23 6.50 29.57 30.51
C GLU A 23 7.88 29.50 29.86
N GLY A 24 8.07 28.52 28.98
CA GLY A 24 9.35 28.34 28.29
C GLY A 24 9.31 27.20 27.29
N GLN A 25 10.49 26.67 26.94
CA GLN A 25 10.60 25.64 25.91
C GLN A 25 9.78 24.36 26.21
N HIS A 26 9.54 24.05 27.49
CA HIS A 26 8.91 22.81 27.95
C HIS A 26 7.59 23.01 28.71
N LEU A 27 7.13 24.26 28.87
CA LEU A 27 6.01 24.58 29.73
C LEU A 27 5.19 25.72 29.12
N GLU A 28 3.86 25.56 29.10
CA GLU A 28 2.88 26.53 28.61
C GLU A 28 1.77 26.69 29.63
N PHE A 29 1.27 27.92 29.82
CA PHE A 29 0.12 28.20 30.66
C PHE A 29 -1.10 28.57 29.82
N MET A 30 -2.27 28.16 30.29
CA MET A 30 -3.54 28.61 29.76
C MET A 30 -4.47 28.88 30.93
N VAL A 31 -5.02 30.08 31.02
CA VAL A 31 -5.95 30.45 32.12
C VAL A 31 -7.17 29.53 32.14
N ARG A 32 -7.67 29.14 30.96
CA ARG A 32 -8.86 28.30 30.79
C ARG A 32 -8.73 27.42 29.56
N TYR A 33 -9.56 26.39 29.47
CA TYR A 33 -9.63 25.57 28.26
C TYR A 33 -10.15 26.42 27.07
N PRO A 34 -9.45 26.46 25.93
CA PRO A 34 -9.82 27.35 24.82
C PRO A 34 -11.16 26.96 24.19
N GLU A 35 -11.98 27.95 23.84
CA GLU A 35 -13.32 27.75 23.26
C GLU A 35 -13.23 27.04 21.89
N ASN A 36 -12.27 27.47 21.07
CA ASN A 36 -11.93 26.84 19.81
C ASN A 36 -10.59 26.13 20.01
N GLY A 37 -10.57 24.79 19.94
CA GLY A 37 -9.38 23.96 20.20
C GLY A 37 -8.16 24.19 19.28
N HIS A 38 -8.15 25.27 18.51
CA HIS A 38 -7.05 25.71 17.67
C HIS A 38 -5.84 26.16 18.47
N GLU A 39 -6.04 26.95 19.53
CA GLU A 39 -4.96 27.40 20.41
C GLU A 39 -4.26 26.20 21.04
N LEU A 40 -5.04 25.29 21.64
CA LEU A 40 -4.51 24.03 22.17
C LEU A 40 -3.83 23.17 21.10
N SER A 41 -4.42 23.01 19.91
CA SER A 41 -3.80 22.22 18.83
C SER A 41 -2.48 22.80 18.32
N ARG A 42 -2.33 24.14 18.34
CA ARG A 42 -1.10 24.82 17.96
C ARG A 42 0.02 24.48 18.94
N GLU A 43 -0.26 24.59 20.24
CA GLU A 43 0.73 24.27 21.28
C GLU A 43 1.14 22.79 21.23
N ILE A 44 0.16 21.89 21.10
CA ILE A 44 0.41 20.45 20.98
C ILE A 44 1.25 20.15 19.73
N ALA A 45 0.93 20.72 18.57
CA ALA A 45 1.71 20.52 17.34
C ALA A 45 3.15 21.06 17.48
N ALA A 46 3.33 22.20 18.13
CA ALA A 46 4.64 22.81 18.32
C ALA A 46 5.55 21.98 19.25
N PHE A 47 5.00 21.49 20.36
CA PHE A 47 5.69 20.54 21.25
C PHE A 47 6.01 19.24 20.51
N ALA A 48 5.02 18.59 19.90
CA ALA A 48 5.20 17.35 19.15
C ALA A 48 6.35 17.45 18.12
N SER A 49 6.42 18.58 17.41
CA SER A 49 7.46 18.85 16.40
C SER A 49 8.85 19.09 16.98
N SER A 50 8.96 19.59 18.22
CA SER A 50 10.22 20.18 18.73
C SER A 50 10.76 19.44 19.96
N ASN A 51 9.92 19.22 20.97
CA ASN A 51 10.30 18.58 22.23
C ASN A 51 9.06 18.20 23.05
N ALA A 52 9.21 17.21 23.93
CA ALA A 52 8.19 16.95 24.94
C ALA A 52 8.01 18.19 25.85
N GLY A 53 6.79 18.41 26.33
CA GLY A 53 6.46 19.51 27.22
C GLY A 53 5.06 19.40 27.80
N THR A 54 4.74 20.32 28.71
CA THR A 54 3.50 20.29 29.50
C THR A 54 2.72 21.58 29.28
N ILE A 55 1.41 21.45 29.07
CA ILE A 55 0.46 22.57 29.06
C ILE A 55 -0.35 22.52 30.36
N LEU A 56 -0.28 23.58 31.17
CA LEU A 56 -1.08 23.73 32.39
C LEU A 56 -2.30 24.60 32.12
N ILE A 57 -3.49 24.02 32.20
CA ILE A 57 -4.77 24.71 32.07
C ILE A 57 -5.35 25.01 33.45
N GLY A 58 -5.71 26.27 33.71
CA GLY A 58 -6.08 26.80 35.02
C GLY A 58 -4.99 27.67 35.65
N VAL A 59 -3.97 28.06 34.88
CA VAL A 59 -2.84 28.88 35.33
C VAL A 59 -2.73 30.10 34.41
N GLY A 60 -2.61 31.31 34.97
CA GLY A 60 -2.35 32.52 34.20
C GLY A 60 -0.90 32.70 33.82
N ASP A 61 -0.64 33.54 32.82
CA ASP A 61 0.70 33.81 32.26
C ASP A 61 1.69 34.32 33.33
N ASP A 62 1.19 34.99 34.37
CA ASP A 62 1.96 35.46 35.53
C ASP A 62 2.16 34.38 36.61
N GLY A 63 1.74 33.15 36.33
CA GLY A 63 1.73 32.07 37.28
C GLY A 63 0.67 32.26 38.36
N THR A 64 -0.48 32.90 38.12
CA THR A 64 -1.61 32.89 39.08
C THR A 64 -2.49 31.65 38.90
N LEU A 65 -3.09 31.14 39.99
CA LEU A 65 -4.03 30.01 39.92
C LEU A 65 -5.42 30.55 39.58
N ALA A 66 -5.90 30.27 38.37
CA ALA A 66 -7.29 30.52 37.99
C ALA A 66 -8.20 29.34 38.37
N GLY A 67 -7.64 28.12 38.33
CA GLY A 67 -8.36 26.89 38.59
C GLY A 67 -9.31 26.50 37.44
N LEU A 68 -9.85 25.28 37.52
CA LEU A 68 -10.83 24.76 36.59
C LEU A 68 -12.19 24.61 37.25
N GLU A 69 -13.22 25.06 36.56
CA GLU A 69 -14.62 24.83 36.93
C GLU A 69 -15.06 23.43 36.47
N ASP A 70 -16.10 22.88 37.12
CA ASP A 70 -16.74 21.61 36.77
C ASP A 70 -15.86 20.34 36.83
N VAL A 71 -14.63 20.39 37.36
CA VAL A 71 -13.75 19.21 37.49
C VAL A 71 -13.97 18.39 38.76
N GLY A 72 -14.81 18.87 39.68
CA GLY A 72 -15.15 18.16 40.91
C GLY A 72 -15.97 16.88 40.69
N SER A 73 -16.67 16.76 39.55
CA SER A 73 -17.40 15.56 39.17
C SER A 73 -16.62 14.70 38.15
N PRO A 74 -16.82 13.36 38.14
CA PRO A 74 -16.28 12.51 37.08
C PRO A 74 -16.71 12.95 35.68
N GLU A 75 -17.96 13.37 35.50
CA GLU A 75 -18.52 13.72 34.19
C GLU A 75 -17.85 14.96 33.58
N GLY A 76 -17.47 15.93 34.41
CA GLY A 76 -16.77 17.12 33.95
C GLY A 76 -15.34 16.82 33.54
N ARG A 77 -14.65 15.96 34.28
CA ARG A 77 -13.30 15.47 33.93
C ARG A 77 -13.31 14.68 32.62
N ASP A 78 -14.26 13.76 32.46
CA ASP A 78 -14.43 12.97 31.22
C ASP A 78 -14.76 13.85 30.02
N ARG A 79 -15.52 14.93 30.23
CA ARG A 79 -15.82 15.92 29.18
C ARG A 79 -14.55 16.64 28.71
N LEU A 80 -13.67 17.04 29.64
CA LEU A 80 -12.39 17.66 29.29
C LEU A 80 -11.49 16.68 28.54
N CYS A 81 -11.34 15.44 29.04
CA CYS A 81 -10.55 14.40 28.38
C CYS A 81 -11.01 14.16 26.93
N ARG A 82 -12.32 14.01 26.69
CA ARG A 82 -12.86 13.84 25.32
C ARG A 82 -12.62 15.05 24.42
N ARG A 83 -12.67 16.27 24.96
CA ARG A 83 -12.36 17.47 24.17
C ARG A 83 -10.88 17.48 23.75
N ILE A 84 -9.98 17.14 24.67
CA ILE A 84 -8.53 17.03 24.38
C ILE A 84 -8.29 15.95 23.33
N GLU A 85 -8.90 14.77 23.49
CA GLU A 85 -8.83 13.68 22.52
C GLU A 85 -9.28 14.12 21.13
N GLY A 86 -10.42 14.84 21.03
CA GLY A 86 -10.91 15.39 19.77
C GLY A 86 -9.94 16.40 19.13
N VAL A 87 -9.27 17.22 19.94
CA VAL A 87 -8.23 18.15 19.45
C VAL A 87 -7.02 17.39 18.92
N CYS A 88 -6.53 16.41 19.68
CA CYS A 88 -5.33 15.63 19.35
C CYS A 88 -5.51 14.71 18.14
N SER A 89 -6.70 14.14 17.96
CA SER A 89 -7.02 13.22 16.85
C SER A 89 -7.57 13.94 15.60
N GLY A 90 -8.29 15.05 15.80
CA GLY A 90 -8.97 15.77 14.73
C GLY A 90 -8.20 16.97 14.18
N ASN A 91 -7.60 17.77 15.07
CA ASN A 91 -7.02 19.08 14.70
C ASN A 91 -5.50 19.06 14.57
N VAL A 92 -4.82 18.10 15.21
CA VAL A 92 -3.37 17.90 15.11
C VAL A 92 -3.07 16.78 14.11
N ARG A 93 -2.15 17.02 13.17
CA ARG A 93 -1.74 16.06 12.15
C ARG A 93 -0.22 15.98 12.07
N PRO A 94 0.41 14.80 12.19
CA PRO A 94 -0.17 13.50 12.57
C PRO A 94 -0.84 13.52 13.94
N ALA A 95 -1.71 12.54 14.22
CA ALA A 95 -2.34 12.45 15.54
C ALA A 95 -1.29 12.16 16.63
N ILE A 96 -1.53 12.64 17.84
CA ILE A 96 -0.65 12.43 19.00
C ILE A 96 -1.47 12.08 20.24
N THR A 97 -0.95 11.22 21.11
CA THR A 97 -1.63 10.83 22.35
C THR A 97 -0.93 11.45 23.55
N PRO A 98 -1.50 12.50 24.18
CA PRO A 98 -0.93 13.09 25.38
C PRO A 98 -1.29 12.29 26.63
N VAL A 99 -0.56 12.54 27.72
CA VAL A 99 -0.96 12.10 29.07
C VAL A 99 -1.68 13.26 29.76
N VAL A 100 -2.85 13.00 30.31
CA VAL A 100 -3.71 14.01 30.94
C VAL A 100 -3.77 13.73 32.44
N LYS A 101 -3.39 14.72 33.26
CA LYS A 101 -3.37 14.63 34.72
C LYS A 101 -4.07 15.83 35.34
N PHE A 102 -4.63 15.64 36.52
CA PHE A 102 -5.17 16.73 37.32
C PHE A 102 -4.32 16.91 38.57
N ALA A 103 -4.04 18.15 38.92
CA ALA A 103 -3.27 18.51 40.11
C ALA A 103 -3.98 19.60 40.90
N MET A 104 -3.68 19.71 42.18
CA MET A 104 -4.30 20.70 43.06
C MET A 104 -3.26 21.45 43.88
N GLU A 105 -3.39 22.77 43.90
CA GLU A 105 -2.64 23.68 44.78
C GLU A 105 -3.62 24.68 45.38
N ALA A 106 -3.54 24.90 46.70
CA ALA A 106 -4.37 25.88 47.43
C ALA A 106 -5.88 25.83 47.04
N GLU A 107 -6.47 24.63 47.03
CA GLU A 107 -7.86 24.34 46.66
C GLU A 107 -8.25 24.59 45.19
N SER A 108 -7.29 25.04 44.36
CA SER A 108 -7.49 25.21 42.92
C SER A 108 -7.00 24.00 42.15
N VAL A 109 -7.85 23.45 41.28
CA VAL A 109 -7.51 22.31 40.42
C VAL A 109 -7.02 22.80 39.07
N VAL A 110 -5.90 22.25 38.62
CA VAL A 110 -5.24 22.51 37.33
C VAL A 110 -5.18 21.22 36.54
N LEU A 111 -5.27 21.33 35.21
CA LEU A 111 -5.11 20.22 34.28
C LEU A 111 -3.73 20.32 33.61
N ALA A 112 -2.95 19.25 33.67
CA ALA A 112 -1.72 19.12 32.91
C ALA A 112 -1.93 18.20 31.70
N ILE A 113 -1.53 18.68 30.54
CA ILE A 113 -1.46 17.91 29.29
C ILE A 113 0.01 17.73 28.97
N GLU A 114 0.55 16.55 29.25
CA GLU A 114 1.92 16.17 28.92
C GLU A 114 1.95 15.69 27.46
N VAL A 115 2.54 16.52 26.59
CA VAL A 115 2.67 16.25 25.16
C VAL A 115 4.04 15.60 24.92
N PRO A 116 4.10 14.36 24.38
CA PRO A 116 5.38 13.75 24.06
C PRO A 116 6.01 14.43 22.84
N ARG A 117 7.33 14.26 22.67
CA ARG A 117 7.95 14.52 21.37
C ARG A 117 7.38 13.51 20.37
N GLY A 118 6.86 14.01 19.26
CA GLY A 118 6.29 13.17 18.23
C GLY A 118 7.33 12.32 17.51
N SER A 119 6.88 11.21 16.92
CA SER A 119 7.75 10.32 16.13
C SER A 119 8.04 10.87 14.73
N GLN A 120 7.26 11.85 14.29
CA GLN A 120 7.37 12.50 12.98
C GLN A 120 8.12 13.83 13.10
N PRO A 121 8.79 14.30 12.02
CA PRO A 121 9.65 15.48 12.09
C PRO A 121 8.88 16.80 12.32
N ILE A 122 7.61 16.83 11.91
CA ILE A 122 6.78 18.03 11.94
C ILE A 122 5.31 17.66 12.13
N TYR A 123 4.60 18.48 12.90
CA TYR A 123 3.17 18.36 13.20
C TYR A 123 2.46 19.67 12.84
N TYR A 124 1.22 19.53 12.40
CA TYR A 124 0.39 20.58 11.85
C TYR A 124 -0.84 20.81 12.72
N SER A 125 -1.25 22.08 12.78
CA SER A 125 -2.60 22.48 13.17
C SER A 125 -3.21 23.31 12.04
N LYS A 126 -4.41 22.97 11.58
CA LYS A 126 -5.09 23.64 10.44
C LYS A 126 -4.18 23.82 9.22
N ASN A 127 -3.50 22.75 8.80
CA ASN A 127 -2.56 22.75 7.66
C ASN A 127 -1.36 23.70 7.80
N THR A 128 -1.11 24.25 8.98
CA THR A 128 0.09 25.06 9.28
C THR A 128 1.04 24.25 10.16
N PRO A 129 2.30 24.04 9.76
CA PRO A 129 3.28 23.36 10.61
C PRO A 129 3.71 24.30 11.73
N TYR A 130 3.82 23.80 12.96
CA TYR A 130 4.23 24.61 14.11
C TYR A 130 5.49 24.09 14.77
N VAL A 131 6.32 25.01 15.25
CA VAL A 131 7.55 24.71 15.98
C VAL A 131 7.65 25.56 17.24
N ARG A 132 8.22 24.99 18.30
CA ARG A 132 8.58 25.73 19.52
C ARG A 132 9.86 26.50 19.28
N HIS A 133 9.81 27.79 19.56
CA HIS A 133 10.96 28.68 19.60
C HIS A 133 10.94 29.43 20.94
N LEU A 134 11.72 28.94 21.90
CA LEU A 134 11.69 29.39 23.29
C LEU A 134 10.27 29.16 23.89
N SER A 135 9.63 30.21 24.42
CA SER A 135 8.25 30.13 24.92
C SER A 135 7.19 30.21 23.83
N GLN A 136 7.53 30.48 22.58
CA GLN A 136 6.53 30.71 21.54
C GLN A 136 6.37 29.50 20.61
N SER A 137 5.13 29.12 20.35
CA SER A 137 4.77 28.20 19.28
C SER A 137 4.49 28.99 18.01
N ARG A 138 5.34 28.93 16.98
CA ARG A 138 5.15 29.72 15.74
C ARG A 138 5.07 28.82 14.50
N PRO A 139 4.51 29.32 13.39
CA PRO A 139 4.61 28.62 12.12
C PRO A 139 6.07 28.30 11.78
N ALA A 140 6.31 27.08 11.29
CA ALA A 140 7.60 26.67 10.78
C ALA A 140 7.83 27.34 9.43
N GLU A 141 9.02 27.90 9.21
CA GLU A 141 9.42 28.37 7.89
C GLU A 141 9.70 27.18 6.96
N PRO A 142 9.53 27.31 5.64
CA PRO A 142 9.73 26.20 4.70
C PRO A 142 11.10 25.52 4.83
N HIS A 143 12.17 26.28 5.08
CA HIS A 143 13.52 25.74 5.24
C HIS A 143 13.66 24.92 6.53
N GLU A 144 13.00 25.30 7.63
CA GLU A 144 13.00 24.54 8.88
C GLU A 144 12.25 23.21 8.72
N VAL A 145 11.18 23.19 7.93
CA VAL A 145 10.47 21.95 7.60
C VAL A 145 11.38 21.03 6.80
N ILE A 146 12.05 21.55 5.76
CA ILE A 146 12.99 20.77 4.93
C ILE A 146 14.13 20.20 5.78
N GLU A 147 14.74 21.03 6.64
CA GLU A 147 15.84 20.61 7.51
C GLU A 147 15.42 19.49 8.45
N ARG A 148 14.29 19.65 9.15
CA ARG A 148 13.76 18.63 10.07
C ARG A 148 13.40 17.33 9.38
N VAL A 149 12.77 17.41 8.21
CA VAL A 149 12.46 16.22 7.39
C VAL A 149 13.75 15.55 6.94
N GLY A 150 14.74 16.31 6.48
CA GLY A 150 16.04 15.79 6.06
C GLY A 150 16.82 15.12 7.19
N GLU A 151 16.85 15.70 8.39
CA GLU A 151 17.43 15.09 9.58
C GLU A 151 16.71 13.81 9.97
N TRP A 152 15.38 13.83 9.97
CA TRP A 152 14.57 12.68 10.32
C TRP A 152 14.75 11.52 9.33
N LEU A 153 14.82 11.80 8.03
CA LEU A 153 15.14 10.79 7.01
C LEU A 153 16.53 10.17 7.22
N LYS A 154 17.54 10.98 7.58
CA LYS A 154 18.88 10.47 7.92
C LYS A 154 18.87 9.59 9.17
N SER A 155 18.07 9.93 10.19
CA SER A 155 18.00 9.18 11.45
C SER A 155 17.05 7.98 11.39
N ASN A 156 16.14 7.91 10.42
CA ASN A 156 15.20 6.83 10.20
C ASN A 156 15.39 6.20 8.80
N PRO A 157 16.39 5.32 8.61
CA PRO A 157 16.74 4.74 7.32
C PRO A 157 15.58 3.95 6.66
N LEU A 158 14.64 3.45 7.46
CA LEU A 158 13.45 2.73 7.00
C LEU A 158 12.42 3.65 6.32
N ALA A 159 12.43 4.96 6.63
CA ALA A 159 11.57 5.94 5.96
C ALA A 159 12.20 6.52 4.69
N SER A 160 13.52 6.41 4.56
CA SER A 160 14.30 6.67 3.36
C SER A 160 14.55 5.40 2.53
N ALA A 161 13.67 4.40 2.61
CA ALA A 161 13.66 3.31 1.65
C ALA A 161 13.20 3.86 0.29
N GLU A 162 14.05 4.65 -0.37
CA GLU A 162 14.20 4.50 -1.81
C GLU A 162 14.45 3.01 -2.00
N GLU A 163 13.54 2.31 -2.69
CA GLU A 163 13.73 0.90 -3.03
C GLU A 163 15.17 0.73 -3.55
N ASP A 164 15.95 -0.11 -2.87
CA ASP A 164 17.31 -0.49 -3.26
C ASP A 164 17.36 -0.62 -4.79
N PRO A 165 18.29 0.04 -5.51
CA PRO A 165 18.36 -0.05 -6.97
C PRO A 165 18.27 -1.49 -7.48
N SER A 166 18.86 -2.44 -6.77
CA SER A 166 18.72 -3.86 -7.07
C SER A 166 17.29 -4.39 -6.87
N SER A 167 16.59 -4.04 -5.79
CA SER A 167 15.18 -4.37 -5.60
C SER A 167 14.28 -3.78 -6.71
N ARG A 168 14.46 -2.51 -7.10
CA ARG A 168 13.72 -1.89 -8.21
C ARG A 168 13.90 -2.61 -9.52
N PHE A 169 15.17 -2.90 -9.83
CA PHE A 169 15.53 -3.63 -11.02
C PHE A 169 14.89 -5.02 -11.02
N LEU A 170 15.00 -5.77 -9.92
CA LEU A 170 14.43 -7.12 -9.81
C LEU A 170 12.90 -7.12 -9.89
N SER A 171 12.22 -6.13 -9.31
CA SER A 171 10.76 -5.98 -9.42
C SER A 171 10.34 -5.71 -10.88
N SER A 172 11.03 -4.78 -11.55
CA SER A 172 10.75 -4.44 -12.96
C SER A 172 11.05 -5.63 -13.89
N LEU A 173 12.15 -6.33 -13.63
CA LEU A 173 12.52 -7.55 -14.34
C LEU A 173 11.49 -8.66 -14.11
N ALA A 174 11.05 -8.88 -12.88
CA ALA A 174 10.03 -9.88 -12.56
C ALA A 174 8.73 -9.61 -13.33
N ALA A 175 8.21 -8.38 -13.28
CA ALA A 175 6.99 -8.00 -14.01
C ALA A 175 7.11 -8.29 -15.51
N THR A 176 8.22 -7.87 -16.12
CA THR A 176 8.46 -8.03 -17.56
C THR A 176 8.60 -9.50 -17.97
N LEU A 177 9.37 -10.29 -17.20
CA LEU A 177 9.52 -11.72 -17.46
C LEU A 177 8.17 -12.45 -17.31
N ILE A 178 7.35 -12.07 -16.33
CA ILE A 178 6.03 -12.67 -16.13
C ILE A 178 5.12 -12.41 -17.33
N ASP A 179 5.09 -11.18 -17.86
CA ASP A 179 4.32 -10.89 -19.09
C ASP A 179 4.77 -11.76 -20.27
N VAL A 180 6.09 -11.94 -20.45
CA VAL A 180 6.64 -12.84 -21.50
C VAL A 180 6.15 -14.27 -21.30
N LEU A 181 6.16 -14.77 -20.05
CA LEU A 181 5.71 -16.12 -19.75
C LEU A 181 4.20 -16.30 -19.98
N ILE A 182 3.38 -15.34 -19.57
CA ILE A 182 1.92 -15.37 -19.78
C ILE A 182 1.63 -15.39 -21.28
N TYR A 183 2.02 -14.33 -22.00
CA TYR A 183 1.67 -14.18 -23.42
C TYR A 183 2.33 -15.23 -24.31
N GLY A 184 3.54 -15.67 -23.95
CA GLY A 184 4.23 -16.72 -24.68
C GLY A 184 3.57 -18.09 -24.51
N SER A 185 3.10 -18.43 -23.30
CA SER A 185 2.39 -19.69 -23.05
C SER A 185 1.01 -19.76 -23.73
N GLU A 186 0.38 -18.61 -23.93
CA GLU A 186 -0.92 -18.48 -24.60
C GLU A 186 -0.82 -18.29 -26.12
N PHE A 187 0.39 -18.06 -26.64
CA PHE A 187 0.60 -17.58 -28.00
C PHE A 187 -0.01 -18.49 -29.07
N GLU A 188 0.12 -19.81 -28.90
CA GLU A 188 -0.49 -20.78 -29.83
C GLU A 188 -2.02 -20.75 -29.83
N LYS A 189 -2.63 -20.47 -28.68
CA LYS A 189 -4.09 -20.38 -28.53
C LYS A 189 -4.62 -19.05 -29.07
N ARG A 190 -3.80 -18.00 -29.01
CA ARG A 190 -4.08 -16.65 -29.54
C ARG A 190 -3.66 -16.50 -31.01
N ASN A 191 -3.78 -17.56 -31.81
CA ASN A 191 -3.28 -17.59 -33.20
C ASN A 191 -4.19 -16.94 -34.26
N VAL A 192 -5.25 -16.25 -33.84
CA VAL A 192 -6.25 -15.61 -34.72
C VAL A 192 -6.44 -14.16 -34.30
N ASN A 193 -6.62 -13.27 -35.26
CA ASN A 193 -6.90 -11.85 -35.01
C ASN A 193 -8.26 -11.64 -34.32
N PRO A 194 -8.38 -10.67 -33.38
CA PRO A 194 -7.37 -9.66 -33.02
C PRO A 194 -6.30 -10.15 -32.04
N TRP A 195 -6.49 -11.33 -31.43
CA TRP A 195 -5.66 -11.83 -30.34
C TRP A 195 -4.20 -12.06 -30.73
N LEU A 196 -3.94 -12.50 -31.97
CA LEU A 196 -2.57 -12.65 -32.47
C LEU A 196 -1.82 -11.33 -32.53
N ASP A 197 -2.44 -10.30 -33.09
CA ASP A 197 -1.83 -8.96 -33.19
C ASP A 197 -1.66 -8.32 -31.81
N LEU A 198 -2.62 -8.54 -30.89
CA LEU A 198 -2.51 -8.11 -29.50
C LEU A 198 -1.33 -8.82 -28.78
N SER A 199 -1.24 -10.14 -28.85
CA SER A 199 -0.12 -10.90 -28.26
C SER A 199 1.22 -10.45 -28.82
N ARG A 200 1.32 -10.22 -30.14
CA ARG A 200 2.55 -9.72 -30.78
C ARG A 200 2.91 -8.31 -30.30
N THR A 201 1.91 -7.46 -30.10
CA THR A 201 2.11 -6.11 -29.53
C THR A 201 2.63 -6.20 -28.11
N GLN A 202 2.04 -7.06 -27.27
CA GLN A 202 2.46 -7.24 -25.87
C GLN A 202 3.88 -7.80 -25.77
N LEU A 203 4.20 -8.81 -26.59
CA LEU A 203 5.56 -9.36 -26.66
C LEU A 203 6.58 -8.32 -27.16
N GLY A 204 6.21 -7.49 -28.14
CA GLY A 204 7.05 -6.38 -28.59
C GLY A 204 7.32 -5.35 -27.48
N SER A 205 6.29 -4.95 -26.74
CA SER A 205 6.45 -4.06 -25.58
C SER A 205 7.34 -4.66 -24.51
N ALA A 206 7.21 -5.96 -24.23
CA ALA A 206 8.09 -6.66 -23.30
C ALA A 206 9.55 -6.71 -23.82
N GLY A 207 9.74 -6.85 -25.13
CA GLY A 207 11.05 -6.73 -25.77
C GLY A 207 11.71 -5.38 -25.55
N GLU A 208 10.98 -4.29 -25.78
CA GLU A 208 11.46 -2.92 -25.55
C GLU A 208 11.84 -2.69 -24.08
N GLU A 209 11.00 -3.16 -23.16
CA GLU A 209 11.26 -3.07 -21.72
C GLU A 209 12.51 -3.87 -21.31
N LEU A 210 12.70 -5.08 -21.83
CA LEU A 210 13.90 -5.88 -21.58
C LEU A 210 15.16 -5.20 -22.11
N ARG A 211 15.10 -4.48 -23.24
CA ARG A 211 16.23 -3.68 -23.74
C ARG A 211 16.55 -2.53 -22.79
N ARG A 212 15.54 -1.84 -22.27
CA ARG A 212 15.71 -0.79 -21.26
C ARG A 212 16.39 -1.35 -20.01
N LEU A 213 15.87 -2.45 -19.47
CA LEU A 213 16.46 -3.14 -18.32
C LEU A 213 17.89 -3.62 -18.58
N ALA A 214 18.21 -4.06 -19.80
CA ALA A 214 19.57 -4.45 -20.19
C ALA A 214 20.59 -3.30 -20.18
N THR A 215 20.15 -2.04 -20.03
CA THR A 215 21.03 -0.87 -19.88
C THR A 215 21.15 -0.39 -18.43
N ASP A 216 20.44 -1.02 -17.50
CA ASP A 216 20.54 -0.71 -16.07
C ASP A 216 21.88 -1.19 -15.50
N ASP A 217 22.51 -0.39 -14.63
CA ASP A 217 23.78 -0.73 -13.98
C ASP A 217 23.68 -2.09 -13.25
N THR A 218 22.54 -2.37 -12.62
CA THR A 218 22.27 -3.63 -11.93
C THR A 218 22.32 -4.83 -12.89
N ALA A 219 21.81 -4.66 -14.12
CA ALA A 219 21.83 -5.73 -15.12
C ALA A 219 23.26 -6.06 -15.53
N ILE A 220 24.09 -5.04 -15.73
CA ILE A 220 25.50 -5.18 -16.11
C ILE A 220 26.30 -5.83 -14.97
N GLU A 221 26.13 -5.35 -13.74
CA GLU A 221 26.79 -5.91 -12.55
C GLU A 221 26.44 -7.40 -12.35
N LYS A 222 25.17 -7.76 -12.56
CA LYS A 222 24.68 -9.15 -12.45
C LYS A 222 24.92 -9.98 -13.71
N ARG A 223 25.52 -9.41 -14.77
CA ARG A 223 25.76 -10.05 -16.08
C ARG A 223 24.48 -10.62 -16.73
N LEU A 224 23.39 -9.89 -16.57
CA LEU A 224 22.10 -10.18 -17.16
C LEU A 224 21.90 -9.46 -18.50
N ASP A 225 22.61 -8.37 -18.73
CA ASP A 225 22.43 -7.48 -19.88
C ASP A 225 22.39 -8.22 -21.23
N ASP A 226 23.34 -9.11 -21.50
CA ASP A 226 23.36 -9.87 -22.76
C ASP A 226 22.21 -10.89 -22.87
N ARG A 227 21.81 -11.51 -21.75
CA ARG A 227 20.68 -12.45 -21.73
C ARG A 227 19.35 -11.71 -21.94
N LEU A 228 19.19 -10.53 -21.36
CA LEU A 228 18.02 -9.69 -21.56
C LEU A 228 17.93 -9.19 -23.01
N ARG A 229 19.04 -8.77 -23.62
CA ARG A 229 19.11 -8.44 -25.06
C ARG A 229 18.75 -9.65 -25.94
N SER A 230 19.25 -10.83 -25.60
CA SER A 230 18.95 -12.09 -26.30
C SER A 230 17.45 -12.44 -26.30
N ILE A 231 16.74 -12.23 -25.18
CA ILE A 231 15.28 -12.40 -25.12
C ILE A 231 14.61 -11.30 -25.96
N ALA A 232 15.00 -10.04 -25.79
CA ALA A 232 14.43 -8.93 -26.54
C ALA A 232 14.55 -9.10 -28.06
N ASP A 233 15.69 -9.55 -28.58
CA ASP A 233 15.90 -9.81 -30.01
C ASP A 233 14.90 -10.84 -30.56
N LYS A 234 14.57 -11.87 -29.77
CA LYS A 234 13.58 -12.90 -30.15
C LYS A 234 12.16 -12.35 -30.12
N LEU A 235 11.83 -11.55 -29.11
CA LEU A 235 10.52 -10.90 -29.01
C LEU A 235 10.29 -9.89 -30.14
N ASP A 236 11.32 -9.11 -30.49
CA ASP A 236 11.29 -8.19 -31.64
C ASP A 236 11.12 -8.97 -32.96
N ALA A 237 11.82 -10.10 -33.11
CA ALA A 237 11.65 -10.97 -34.26
C ALA A 237 10.21 -11.51 -34.36
N ALA A 238 9.63 -11.94 -33.23
CA ALA A 238 8.23 -12.40 -33.18
C ALA A 238 7.23 -11.27 -33.49
N ALA A 239 7.45 -10.08 -32.93
CA ALA A 239 6.61 -8.91 -33.13
C ALA A 239 6.66 -8.43 -34.60
N ALA A 240 7.85 -8.40 -35.21
CA ALA A 240 8.05 -7.96 -36.60
C ALA A 240 7.80 -9.05 -37.65
N HIS A 241 7.59 -10.31 -37.25
CA HIS A 241 7.48 -11.43 -38.19
C HIS A 241 6.35 -11.25 -39.19
N ARG A 242 6.67 -11.30 -40.49
CA ARG A 242 5.66 -11.21 -41.54
C ARG A 242 5.11 -12.59 -41.84
N LEU A 243 3.83 -12.80 -41.52
CA LEU A 243 3.15 -14.06 -41.81
C LEU A 243 2.98 -14.27 -43.32
N THR A 244 3.49 -15.38 -43.81
CA THR A 244 3.27 -15.87 -45.18
C THR A 244 2.48 -17.17 -45.17
N LEU A 245 1.90 -17.54 -46.31
CA LEU A 245 1.22 -18.83 -46.46
C LEU A 245 2.21 -19.98 -46.24
N GLY A 246 1.85 -20.94 -45.39
CA GLY A 246 2.63 -22.15 -45.12
C GLY A 246 2.95 -22.36 -43.65
N LYS A 247 3.12 -23.64 -43.26
CA LYS A 247 3.39 -24.03 -41.86
C LYS A 247 4.74 -23.50 -41.36
N GLU A 248 5.73 -23.36 -42.24
CA GLU A 248 7.08 -22.91 -41.91
C GLU A 248 7.11 -21.47 -41.35
N SER A 249 6.28 -20.58 -41.89
CA SER A 249 6.16 -19.22 -41.40
C SER A 249 5.63 -19.20 -39.96
N TRP A 250 4.63 -20.01 -39.66
CA TRP A 250 4.06 -20.12 -38.33
C TRP A 250 5.03 -20.76 -37.34
N SER A 251 5.69 -21.86 -37.74
CA SER A 251 6.67 -22.54 -36.87
C SER A 251 7.87 -21.65 -36.55
N THR A 252 8.28 -20.78 -37.47
CA THR A 252 9.35 -19.82 -37.23
C THR A 252 8.95 -18.78 -36.18
N LEU A 253 7.76 -18.18 -36.34
CA LEU A 253 7.21 -17.23 -35.36
C LEU A 253 7.09 -17.88 -33.97
N LEU A 254 6.51 -19.07 -33.91
CA LEU A 254 6.35 -19.82 -32.67
C LEU A 254 7.71 -20.19 -32.05
N GLY A 255 8.71 -20.49 -32.86
CA GLY A 255 10.08 -20.74 -32.43
C GLY A 255 10.68 -19.55 -31.67
N TYR A 256 10.55 -18.34 -32.21
CA TYR A 256 11.02 -17.13 -31.53
C TYR A 256 10.38 -16.94 -30.15
N VAL A 257 9.05 -17.11 -30.06
CA VAL A 257 8.31 -17.00 -28.79
C VAL A 257 8.72 -18.08 -27.81
N THR A 258 8.82 -19.33 -28.26
CA THR A 258 9.16 -20.47 -27.40
C THR A 258 10.58 -20.35 -26.83
N ASP A 259 11.54 -19.92 -27.65
CA ASP A 259 12.92 -19.70 -27.21
C ASP A 259 13.01 -18.53 -26.21
N ALA A 260 12.26 -17.45 -26.44
CA ALA A 260 12.17 -16.31 -25.50
C ALA A 260 11.57 -16.73 -24.16
N VAL A 261 10.47 -17.49 -24.16
CA VAL A 261 9.83 -18.03 -22.95
C VAL A 261 10.78 -18.93 -22.16
N ARG A 262 11.53 -19.80 -22.84
CA ARG A 262 12.52 -20.68 -22.20
C ARG A 262 13.58 -19.86 -21.47
N GLU A 263 14.22 -18.91 -22.16
CA GLU A 263 15.25 -18.06 -21.55
C GLU A 263 14.69 -17.17 -20.42
N ALA A 264 13.48 -16.64 -20.58
CA ALA A 264 12.81 -15.86 -19.54
C ALA A 264 12.51 -16.70 -18.27
N ALA A 265 12.06 -17.94 -18.45
CA ALA A 265 11.81 -18.87 -17.35
C ALA A 265 13.11 -19.21 -16.59
N GLU A 266 14.21 -19.39 -17.30
CA GLU A 266 15.53 -19.65 -16.70
C GLU A 266 16.00 -18.45 -15.87
N ILE A 267 15.97 -17.23 -16.42
CA ILE A 267 16.35 -16.01 -15.68
C ILE A 267 15.46 -15.84 -14.44
N LYS A 268 14.15 -15.99 -14.59
CA LYS A 268 13.21 -15.86 -13.47
C LYS A 268 13.54 -16.86 -12.37
N LYS A 269 13.78 -18.12 -12.72
CA LYS A 269 14.13 -19.17 -11.75
C LYS A 269 15.44 -18.87 -11.01
N GLU A 270 16.44 -18.34 -11.71
CA GLU A 270 17.77 -18.08 -11.15
C GLU A 270 17.82 -16.81 -10.29
N HIS A 271 17.11 -15.76 -10.68
CA HIS A 271 17.28 -14.41 -10.12
C HIS A 271 16.06 -13.84 -9.39
N ILE A 272 14.85 -14.31 -9.71
CA ILE A 272 13.62 -13.81 -9.08
C ILE A 272 13.12 -14.81 -8.04
N ASP A 273 13.02 -16.09 -8.41
CA ASP A 273 12.47 -17.14 -7.55
C ASP A 273 13.37 -17.53 -6.36
N THR A 274 14.60 -17.05 -6.36
CA THR A 274 15.57 -17.20 -5.27
C THR A 274 15.41 -16.13 -4.19
N VAL A 275 14.72 -15.03 -4.49
CA VAL A 275 14.47 -13.93 -3.56
C VAL A 275 13.16 -14.21 -2.80
N PRO A 276 13.18 -14.25 -1.45
CA PRO A 276 11.96 -14.45 -0.69
C PRO A 276 11.04 -13.23 -0.80
N LEU A 277 9.74 -13.47 -0.97
CA LEU A 277 8.73 -12.42 -0.91
C LEU A 277 8.69 -11.79 0.49
N SER A 278 8.66 -10.46 0.54
CA SER A 278 8.48 -9.70 1.78
C SER A 278 7.09 -9.93 2.37
N ASP A 279 6.92 -9.68 3.67
CA ASP A 279 5.61 -9.80 4.34
C ASP A 279 4.57 -8.81 3.80
N GLU A 280 5.01 -7.67 3.27
CA GLU A 280 4.14 -6.72 2.56
C GLU A 280 3.68 -7.29 1.22
N SER A 281 4.62 -7.74 0.37
CA SER A 281 4.29 -8.34 -0.93
C SER A 281 3.40 -9.59 -0.78
N ARG A 282 3.60 -10.39 0.28
CA ARG A 282 2.72 -11.53 0.59
C ARG A 282 1.30 -11.10 0.91
N ARG A 283 1.13 -10.04 1.70
CA ARG A 283 -0.18 -9.46 2.02
C ARG A 283 -0.85 -8.89 0.77
N ASP A 284 -0.11 -8.15 -0.06
CA ASP A 284 -0.64 -7.59 -1.31
C ASP A 284 -1.11 -8.68 -2.28
N ILE A 285 -0.34 -9.76 -2.39
CA ILE A 285 -0.72 -10.93 -3.20
C ILE A 285 -1.99 -11.59 -2.64
N ALA A 286 -2.06 -11.82 -1.32
CA ALA A 286 -3.23 -12.42 -0.68
C ALA A 286 -4.48 -11.55 -0.87
N ASP A 287 -4.34 -10.23 -0.76
CA ASP A 287 -5.40 -9.26 -1.02
C ASP A 287 -5.84 -9.26 -2.48
N MET A 288 -4.91 -9.37 -3.43
CA MET A 288 -5.20 -9.47 -4.85
C MET A 288 -5.94 -10.77 -5.19
N ILE A 289 -5.52 -11.91 -4.64
CA ILE A 289 -6.22 -13.20 -4.79
C ILE A 289 -7.64 -13.10 -4.23
N SER A 290 -7.79 -12.54 -3.02
CA SER A 290 -9.08 -12.38 -2.35
C SER A 290 -10.01 -11.42 -3.09
N ARG A 291 -9.47 -10.37 -3.71
CA ARG A 291 -10.22 -9.45 -4.57
C ARG A 291 -10.68 -10.15 -5.85
N SER A 292 -9.76 -10.77 -6.60
CA SER A 292 -10.06 -11.51 -7.83
C SER A 292 -11.07 -12.64 -7.60
N SER A 293 -11.00 -13.33 -6.47
CA SER A 293 -11.99 -14.35 -6.09
C SER A 293 -13.39 -13.78 -5.88
N ARG A 294 -13.51 -12.63 -5.20
CA ARG A 294 -14.81 -11.95 -5.01
C ARG A 294 -15.36 -11.40 -6.33
N GLU A 295 -14.51 -10.84 -7.17
CA GLU A 295 -14.88 -10.37 -8.50
C GLU A 295 -15.36 -11.52 -9.38
N LEU A 296 -14.68 -12.68 -9.34
CA LEU A 296 -15.10 -13.87 -10.06
C LEU A 296 -16.45 -14.39 -9.57
N ALA A 297 -16.67 -14.40 -8.25
CA ALA A 297 -17.95 -14.81 -7.68
C ALA A 297 -19.08 -13.85 -8.05
N ASP A 298 -18.85 -12.54 -8.10
CA ASP A 298 -19.86 -11.59 -8.62
C ASP A 298 -20.14 -11.83 -10.10
N LEU A 299 -19.11 -12.03 -10.92
CA LEU A 299 -19.22 -12.30 -12.35
C LEU A 299 -20.01 -13.60 -12.60
N ASP A 300 -19.69 -14.65 -11.85
CA ASP A 300 -20.34 -15.96 -11.87
C ASP A 300 -21.85 -15.85 -11.62
N ASN A 301 -22.25 -15.09 -10.60
CA ASN A 301 -23.65 -14.88 -10.24
C ASN A 301 -24.46 -14.18 -11.34
N ARG A 302 -23.83 -13.37 -12.18
CA ARG A 302 -24.48 -12.63 -13.28
C ARG A 302 -24.22 -13.22 -14.67
N ALA A 303 -23.43 -14.29 -14.78
CA ALA A 303 -22.97 -14.82 -16.06
C ALA A 303 -24.13 -15.24 -16.98
N GLU A 304 -25.13 -15.94 -16.42
CA GLU A 304 -26.34 -16.35 -17.16
C GLU A 304 -27.10 -15.14 -17.71
N ALA A 305 -27.37 -14.13 -16.86
CA ALA A 305 -28.09 -12.92 -17.26
C ALA A 305 -27.32 -12.13 -18.34
N MET A 306 -26.01 -11.97 -18.18
CA MET A 306 -25.17 -11.31 -19.20
C MET A 306 -25.24 -12.04 -20.54
N ALA A 307 -25.22 -13.37 -20.51
CA ALA A 307 -25.37 -14.17 -21.71
C ALA A 307 -26.75 -14.00 -22.37
N GLU A 308 -27.84 -14.10 -21.60
CA GLU A 308 -29.20 -13.91 -22.10
C GLU A 308 -29.43 -12.51 -22.69
N ASP A 309 -28.80 -11.48 -22.11
CA ASP A 309 -28.84 -10.09 -22.60
C ASP A 309 -27.96 -9.85 -23.84
N GLY A 310 -27.26 -10.87 -24.35
CA GLY A 310 -26.38 -10.75 -25.52
C GLY A 310 -25.05 -10.04 -25.23
N ARG A 311 -24.61 -10.03 -23.97
CA ARG A 311 -23.38 -9.39 -23.49
C ARG A 311 -22.30 -10.42 -23.15
N VAL A 312 -22.13 -11.42 -24.01
CA VAL A 312 -21.19 -12.53 -23.78
C VAL A 312 -19.76 -12.05 -23.93
N GLU A 313 -19.48 -11.12 -24.83
CA GLU A 313 -18.16 -10.52 -24.98
C GLU A 313 -17.75 -9.74 -23.71
N ASP A 314 -18.68 -9.01 -23.07
CA ASP A 314 -18.43 -8.35 -21.78
C ASP A 314 -18.08 -9.36 -20.68
N LEU A 315 -18.75 -10.52 -20.67
CA LEU A 315 -18.48 -11.62 -19.73
C LEU A 315 -17.08 -12.20 -19.97
N GLN A 316 -16.72 -12.43 -21.22
CA GLN A 316 -15.40 -12.93 -21.61
C GLN A 316 -14.28 -11.95 -21.25
N GLU A 317 -14.47 -10.65 -21.49
CA GLU A 317 -13.50 -9.60 -21.13
C GLU A 317 -13.33 -9.50 -19.61
N ALA A 318 -14.42 -9.50 -18.85
CA ALA A 318 -14.37 -9.48 -17.39
C ALA A 318 -13.67 -10.72 -16.82
N ALA A 319 -14.00 -11.91 -17.32
CA ALA A 319 -13.34 -13.15 -16.91
C ALA A 319 -11.85 -13.13 -17.27
N SER A 320 -11.52 -12.60 -18.44
CA SER A 320 -10.14 -12.47 -18.91
C SER A 320 -9.31 -11.56 -18.01
N SER A 321 -9.85 -10.41 -17.62
CA SER A 321 -9.19 -9.46 -16.70
C SER A 321 -8.90 -10.07 -15.33
N ILE A 322 -9.86 -10.82 -14.78
CA ILE A 322 -9.68 -11.56 -13.52
C ILE A 322 -8.61 -12.64 -13.69
N GLY A 323 -8.67 -13.41 -14.79
CA GLY A 323 -7.69 -14.44 -15.13
C GLY A 323 -6.26 -13.89 -15.21
N ARG A 324 -6.07 -12.73 -15.83
CA ARG A 324 -4.77 -12.04 -15.89
C ARG A 324 -4.24 -11.68 -14.51
N SER A 325 -5.10 -11.19 -13.62
CA SER A 325 -4.73 -10.82 -12.25
C SER A 325 -4.27 -12.05 -11.45
N LEU A 326 -4.94 -13.18 -11.62
CA LEU A 326 -4.56 -14.46 -11.01
C LEU A 326 -3.26 -15.03 -11.61
N LEU A 327 -3.06 -14.90 -12.92
CA LEU A 327 -1.82 -15.31 -13.58
C LEU A 327 -0.61 -14.52 -13.05
N LEU A 328 -0.74 -13.20 -12.93
CA LEU A 328 0.34 -12.33 -12.44
C LEU A 328 0.86 -12.83 -11.07
N VAL A 329 -0.05 -13.10 -10.12
CA VAL A 329 0.34 -13.62 -8.80
C VAL A 329 0.76 -15.09 -8.84
N GLY A 330 0.13 -15.91 -9.70
CA GLY A 330 0.43 -17.33 -9.87
C GLY A 330 1.81 -17.60 -10.48
N HIS A 331 2.50 -16.58 -10.98
CA HIS A 331 3.91 -16.69 -11.37
C HIS A 331 4.89 -16.49 -10.21
N TYR A 332 4.47 -15.98 -9.05
CA TYR A 332 5.31 -15.96 -7.85
C TYR A 332 5.24 -17.29 -7.10
N ARG A 333 6.21 -17.52 -6.20
CA ARG A 333 6.25 -18.71 -5.34
C ARG A 333 5.39 -18.49 -4.10
N LEU A 334 4.14 -18.96 -4.13
CA LEU A 334 3.17 -18.73 -3.07
C LEU A 334 3.14 -19.85 -2.02
N ASP A 335 3.54 -21.06 -2.40
CA ASP A 335 3.59 -22.24 -1.55
C ASP A 335 5.01 -22.82 -1.41
N GLU A 336 5.17 -23.72 -0.45
CA GLU A 336 6.41 -24.47 -0.26
C GLU A 336 6.72 -25.35 -1.48
N PRO A 337 8.01 -25.69 -1.73
CA PRO A 337 8.39 -26.58 -2.83
C PRO A 337 7.58 -27.88 -2.83
N GLY A 338 6.87 -28.15 -3.92
CA GLY A 338 6.01 -29.34 -4.07
C GLY A 338 4.53 -29.12 -3.70
N GLY A 339 4.17 -27.91 -3.27
CA GLY A 339 2.78 -27.49 -3.18
C GLY A 339 2.10 -27.44 -4.56
N GLN A 340 0.79 -27.68 -4.56
CA GLN A 340 -0.04 -27.66 -5.78
C GLN A 340 -0.75 -26.31 -5.97
N PHE A 341 -0.76 -25.45 -4.94
CA PHE A 341 -1.58 -24.24 -4.93
C PHE A 341 -1.17 -23.26 -6.04
N THR A 342 0.12 -22.95 -6.14
CA THR A 342 0.61 -22.00 -7.16
C THR A 342 0.32 -22.51 -8.58
N GLY A 343 0.45 -23.81 -8.80
CA GLY A 343 0.19 -24.44 -10.10
C GLY A 343 -1.29 -24.41 -10.49
N GLU A 344 -2.18 -24.78 -9.58
CA GLU A 344 -3.63 -24.75 -9.80
C GLU A 344 -4.15 -23.32 -9.95
N LEU A 345 -3.64 -22.37 -9.17
CA LEU A 345 -3.99 -20.95 -9.30
C LEU A 345 -3.63 -20.41 -10.69
N ARG A 346 -2.44 -20.76 -11.18
CA ARG A 346 -2.00 -20.40 -12.52
C ARG A 346 -2.86 -21.06 -13.60
N SER A 347 -3.24 -22.33 -13.40
CA SER A 347 -4.13 -23.07 -14.30
C SER A 347 -5.50 -22.38 -14.44
N VAL A 348 -6.13 -22.05 -13.30
CA VAL A 348 -7.41 -21.31 -13.26
C VAL A 348 -7.27 -19.94 -13.93
N GLY A 349 -6.21 -19.20 -13.60
CA GLY A 349 -5.94 -17.89 -14.21
C GLY A 349 -5.79 -17.97 -15.74
N HIS A 350 -5.06 -18.97 -16.23
CA HIS A 350 -4.84 -19.23 -17.66
C HIS A 350 -6.15 -19.51 -18.38
N ASP A 351 -6.97 -20.42 -17.84
CA ASP A 351 -8.22 -20.81 -18.47
C ASP A 351 -9.27 -19.69 -18.45
N LEU A 352 -9.26 -18.83 -17.41
CA LEU A 352 -10.05 -17.59 -17.37
C LEU A 352 -9.54 -16.57 -18.40
N HIS A 353 -8.23 -16.34 -18.48
CA HIS A 353 -7.65 -15.35 -19.39
C HIS A 353 -7.95 -15.69 -20.86
N LEU A 354 -7.93 -16.98 -21.19
CA LEU A 354 -8.22 -17.46 -22.54
C LEU A 354 -9.70 -17.45 -22.92
N LEU A 355 -10.63 -17.20 -22.00
CA LEU A 355 -12.05 -17.15 -22.33
C LEU A 355 -12.37 -16.10 -23.40
N GLU A 356 -11.62 -14.99 -23.46
CA GLU A 356 -11.77 -13.98 -24.51
C GLU A 356 -11.48 -14.50 -25.93
N THR A 357 -10.75 -15.60 -26.04
CA THR A 357 -10.43 -16.22 -27.32
C THR A 357 -11.52 -17.20 -27.81
N ASP A 358 -12.48 -17.55 -26.96
CA ASP A 358 -13.58 -18.44 -27.32
C ASP A 358 -14.48 -17.79 -28.37
N ARG A 359 -14.73 -18.51 -29.47
CA ARG A 359 -15.53 -18.02 -30.57
C ARG A 359 -17.02 -18.24 -30.34
N LEU A 360 -17.81 -17.21 -30.62
CA LEU A 360 -19.27 -17.28 -30.68
C LEU A 360 -19.70 -17.71 -32.09
N TYR A 361 -20.32 -18.88 -32.19
CA TYR A 361 -20.87 -19.39 -33.44
C TYR A 361 -22.39 -19.20 -33.50
N SER A 362 -22.95 -19.19 -34.72
CA SER A 362 -24.41 -19.24 -34.94
C SER A 362 -24.96 -20.64 -34.67
N ASP A 363 -24.88 -21.10 -33.42
CA ASP A 363 -25.15 -22.47 -33.00
C ASP A 363 -26.36 -22.63 -32.07
N GLY A 364 -27.25 -21.63 -32.04
CA GLY A 364 -28.41 -21.61 -31.15
C GLY A 364 -28.04 -21.43 -29.67
N GLY A 365 -26.96 -20.70 -29.40
CA GLY A 365 -26.53 -20.33 -28.04
C GLY A 365 -25.78 -21.44 -27.31
N GLN A 366 -25.25 -22.44 -28.01
CA GLN A 366 -24.41 -23.48 -27.39
C GLN A 366 -23.04 -22.93 -27.01
N SER A 367 -22.43 -22.10 -27.87
CA SER A 367 -21.14 -21.45 -27.57
C SER A 367 -21.24 -20.56 -26.33
N MET A 368 -22.33 -19.79 -26.24
CA MET A 368 -22.64 -18.93 -25.10
C MET A 368 -22.82 -19.72 -23.81
N ARG A 369 -23.64 -20.78 -23.82
CA ARG A 369 -23.82 -21.66 -22.65
C ARG A 369 -22.50 -22.29 -22.19
N ARG A 370 -21.64 -22.72 -23.12
CA ARG A 370 -20.32 -23.26 -22.79
C ARG A 370 -19.44 -22.24 -22.09
N ILE A 371 -19.44 -20.97 -22.52
CA ILE A 371 -18.67 -19.91 -21.86
C ILE A 371 -19.16 -19.70 -20.43
N VAL A 372 -20.48 -19.62 -20.23
CA VAL A 372 -21.10 -19.50 -18.90
C VAL A 372 -20.75 -20.70 -18.01
N GLU A 373 -20.88 -21.93 -18.53
CA GLU A 373 -20.49 -23.16 -17.83
C GLU A 373 -19.02 -23.15 -17.42
N ARG A 374 -18.12 -22.69 -18.29
CA ARG A 374 -16.68 -22.54 -17.97
C ARG A 374 -16.45 -21.52 -16.85
N VAL A 375 -17.16 -20.40 -16.83
CA VAL A 375 -17.06 -19.42 -15.72
C VAL A 375 -17.49 -20.07 -14.41
N HIS A 376 -18.61 -20.80 -14.40
CA HIS A 376 -19.08 -21.56 -13.23
C HIS A 376 -18.06 -22.60 -12.75
N ASP A 377 -17.48 -23.37 -13.67
CA ASP A 377 -16.48 -24.38 -13.34
C ASP A 377 -15.21 -23.76 -12.77
N LEU A 378 -14.72 -22.68 -13.37
CA LEU A 378 -13.51 -21.99 -12.93
C LEU A 378 -13.71 -21.27 -11.59
N ASN A 379 -14.88 -20.68 -11.35
CA ASN A 379 -15.22 -20.13 -10.03
C ASN A 379 -15.25 -21.24 -8.97
N ARG A 380 -15.96 -22.34 -9.21
CA ARG A 380 -15.99 -23.50 -8.29
C ARG A 380 -14.59 -24.03 -8.00
N HIS A 381 -13.75 -24.12 -9.04
CA HIS A 381 -12.37 -24.57 -8.89
C HIS A 381 -11.57 -23.61 -8.01
N LEU A 382 -11.64 -22.29 -8.25
CA LEU A 382 -10.96 -21.30 -7.44
C LEU A 382 -11.43 -21.33 -5.97
N GLN A 383 -12.74 -21.39 -5.72
CA GLN A 383 -13.26 -21.46 -4.35
C GLN A 383 -12.79 -22.72 -3.62
N THR A 384 -12.77 -23.86 -4.32
CA THR A 384 -12.27 -25.13 -3.75
C THR A 384 -10.79 -25.00 -3.40
N LEU A 385 -10.00 -24.45 -4.32
CA LEU A 385 -8.57 -24.24 -4.14
C LEU A 385 -8.27 -23.32 -2.94
N LEU A 386 -8.99 -22.20 -2.81
CA LEU A 386 -8.82 -21.26 -1.70
C LEU A 386 -9.29 -21.84 -0.37
N SER A 387 -10.35 -22.66 -0.35
CA SER A 387 -10.82 -23.32 0.87
C SER A 387 -9.85 -24.39 1.40
N ALA A 388 -9.11 -25.04 0.50
CA ALA A 388 -8.11 -26.05 0.85
C ALA A 388 -6.78 -25.45 1.30
N SER A 389 -6.55 -24.17 1.00
CA SER A 389 -5.28 -23.48 1.24
C SER A 389 -5.42 -22.59 2.46
N GLN A 390 -4.60 -22.81 3.49
CA GLN A 390 -4.51 -21.89 4.64
C GLN A 390 -3.68 -20.66 4.24
N LEU A 391 -4.20 -19.85 3.32
CA LEU A 391 -3.61 -18.56 2.97
C LEU A 391 -3.86 -17.51 4.07
#